data_AF-N6YJW4-F1
#
_entry.id   AF-N6YJW4-F1
#
_cell.length_a   1.000
_cell.length_b   1.000
_cell.length_c   1.000
_cell.angle_alpha   90.00
_cell.angle_beta   90.00
_cell.angle_gamma   90.00
#
_symmetry.space_group_name_H-M   'P 1'
#
loop_
_entity.id
_entity.type
_entity.pdbx_description
1 polymer ?
#
loop_
_entity_poly.entity_id
_entity_poly.type
_entity_poly.pdbx_seq_one_letter_code
_entity_poly.pdbx_strand_id
1 'polypeptide(L)'
;MPILPPRLDDRSFDDLLEDLLARIPAHTPEWTHPRLGDPGRTLLELFAWLGDALLYRANLIPERQRLVFLKLLGQGLRPAQPATAIVGLGFAQATELEGLTLAAGATIKAPVPFETLAETTVLPIVAEACYKRPLDEADSARLAEVIDGLQRVHRIDGAARGYLVAPLFENGQAIGEGVDVFAASLDHALWLALLAPAARPGQQAAVNAAARHALGGGDSGGGALLSVG
;
A
#
# COMPACT_ATOMS: atom_id res chain seq x y z
N MET A 1 12.36 10.69 8.08
CA MET A 1 13.25 10.59 9.25
C MET A 1 13.21 11.92 10.00
N PRO A 2 13.14 11.94 11.34
CA PRO A 2 13.22 13.19 12.09
C PRO A 2 14.58 13.83 11.82
N ILE A 3 14.57 15.10 11.39
CA ILE A 3 15.79 15.88 11.21
C ILE A 3 16.25 16.28 12.61
N LEU A 4 17.43 15.82 13.02
CA LEU A 4 18.04 16.27 14.26
C LEU A 4 18.47 17.74 14.08
N PRO A 5 18.01 18.68 14.90
CA PRO A 5 18.44 20.06 14.79
C PRO A 5 19.95 20.16 14.99
N PRO A 6 20.64 21.07 14.27
CA PRO A 6 22.07 21.25 14.46
C PRO A 6 22.34 21.76 15.88
N ARG A 7 23.34 21.16 16.54
CA ARG A 7 23.87 21.70 17.80
C ARG A 7 24.80 22.85 17.45
N LEU A 8 24.61 23.98 18.14
CA LEU A 8 25.47 25.16 18.01
C LEU A 8 26.84 24.93 18.68
N ASP A 9 26.84 24.15 19.76
CA ASP A 9 28.02 23.72 20.51
C ASP A 9 27.71 22.35 21.12
N ASP A 10 28.60 21.39 20.95
CA ASP A 10 28.40 20.00 21.37
C ASP A 10 29.13 19.62 22.66
N ARG A 11 29.92 20.55 23.23
CA ARG A 11 30.67 20.34 24.47
C ARG A 11 29.74 19.97 25.63
N SER A 12 30.17 18.98 26.38
CA SER A 12 29.56 18.50 27.62
C SER A 12 30.21 19.13 28.85
N PHE A 13 29.64 18.86 30.01
CA PHE A 13 30.25 19.19 31.30
C PHE A 13 31.72 18.75 31.39
N ASP A 14 32.03 17.50 30.98
CA ASP A 14 33.38 16.95 31.10
C ASP A 14 34.36 17.67 30.18
N ASP A 15 33.94 17.96 28.94
CA ASP A 15 34.76 18.72 27.98
C ASP A 15 35.07 20.13 28.50
N LEU A 16 34.06 20.82 29.05
CA LEU A 16 34.21 22.14 29.64
C LEU A 16 35.13 22.11 30.87
N LEU A 17 35.03 21.06 31.69
CA LEU A 17 35.83 20.91 32.89
C LEU A 17 37.28 20.58 32.58
N GLU A 18 37.53 19.75 31.57
CA GLU A 18 38.86 19.45 31.05
C GLU A 18 39.52 20.70 30.46
N ASP A 19 38.79 21.47 29.66
CA ASP A 19 39.25 22.75 29.12
C ASP A 19 39.65 23.74 30.23
N LEU A 20 38.86 23.81 31.31
CA LEU A 20 39.14 24.68 32.45
C LEU A 20 40.38 24.22 33.23
N LEU A 21 40.55 22.91 33.43
CA LEU A 21 41.75 22.36 34.07
C LEU A 21 43.02 22.63 33.24
N ALA A 22 42.93 22.44 31.93
CA ALA A 22 44.06 22.67 31.01
C ALA A 22 44.55 24.13 31.03
N ARG A 23 43.70 25.07 31.46
CA ARG A 23 44.00 26.51 31.57
C ARG A 23 44.69 26.90 32.88
N ILE A 24 44.65 26.06 33.92
CA ILE A 24 45.21 26.36 35.25
C ILE A 24 46.70 26.78 35.17
N PRO A 25 47.61 26.06 34.48
CA PRO A 25 49.03 26.42 34.47
C PRO A 25 49.31 27.80 33.86
N ALA A 26 48.46 28.26 32.93
CA ALA A 26 48.62 29.54 32.26
C ALA A 26 48.08 30.72 33.07
N HIS A 27 47.05 30.50 33.90
CA HIS A 27 46.34 31.58 34.59
C HIS A 27 46.57 31.61 36.11
N THR A 28 46.81 30.46 36.72
CA THR A 28 47.02 30.30 38.18
C THR A 28 48.15 29.29 38.44
N PRO A 29 49.39 29.60 38.02
CA PRO A 29 50.54 28.69 38.14
C PRO A 29 50.87 28.30 39.59
N GLU A 30 50.48 29.11 40.57
CA GLU A 30 50.62 28.82 42.00
C GLU A 30 49.74 27.63 42.47
N TRP A 31 48.69 27.29 41.74
CA TRP A 31 47.79 26.18 42.06
C TRP A 31 48.23 24.90 41.35
N THR A 32 49.12 24.16 42.01
CA THR A 32 49.85 23.01 41.43
C THR A 32 49.14 21.66 41.58
N HIS A 33 48.15 21.55 42.48
CA HIS A 33 47.48 20.29 42.82
C HIS A 33 45.95 20.43 42.98
N PRO A 34 45.20 20.74 41.91
CA PRO A 34 43.75 20.74 41.92
C PRO A 34 43.22 19.33 42.21
N ARG A 35 42.62 19.12 43.38
CA ARG A 35 42.08 17.83 43.82
C ARG A 35 40.56 17.88 43.85
N LEU A 36 39.93 16.74 43.56
CA LEU A 36 38.49 16.61 43.68
C LEU A 36 38.05 16.91 45.13
N GLY A 37 37.07 17.79 45.27
CA GLY A 37 36.58 18.28 46.56
C GLY A 37 37.34 19.46 47.17
N ASP A 38 38.40 19.97 46.52
CA ASP A 38 38.96 21.25 46.91
C ASP A 38 38.04 22.42 46.47
N PRO A 39 38.01 23.56 47.20
CA PRO A 39 37.08 24.65 46.88
C PRO A 39 37.26 25.24 45.47
N GLY A 40 38.49 25.27 44.95
CA GLY A 40 38.78 25.81 43.61
C GLY A 40 38.25 24.90 42.50
N ARG A 41 38.46 23.60 42.65
CA ARG A 41 37.96 22.54 41.77
C ARG A 41 36.44 22.49 41.79
N THR A 42 35.81 22.61 42.95
CA THR A 42 34.35 22.71 43.07
C THR A 42 33.79 23.93 42.34
N LEU A 43 34.50 25.07 42.36
CA LEU A 43 34.10 26.24 41.56
C LEU A 43 34.21 25.96 40.06
N LEU A 44 35.29 25.33 39.59
CA LEU A 44 35.42 24.94 38.18
C LEU A 44 34.31 23.99 37.74
N GLU A 45 33.99 22.99 38.57
CA GLU A 45 32.88 22.05 38.35
C GLU A 45 31.54 22.81 38.29
N LEU A 46 31.28 23.74 39.21
CA LEU A 46 30.07 24.55 39.18
C LEU A 46 29.94 25.38 37.90
N PHE A 47 31.03 26.00 37.44
CA PHE A 47 31.03 26.78 36.20
C PHE A 47 30.91 25.91 34.95
N ALA A 48 31.54 24.73 34.92
CA ALA A 48 31.35 23.75 33.85
C ALA A 48 29.88 23.30 33.77
N TRP A 49 29.25 23.04 34.91
CA TRP A 49 27.83 22.70 35.00
C TRP A 49 26.92 23.85 34.53
N LEU A 50 27.21 25.08 34.93
CA LEU A 50 26.48 26.25 34.47
C LEU A 50 26.63 26.44 32.95
N GLY A 51 27.83 26.24 32.42
CA GLY A 51 28.14 26.29 31.00
C GLY A 51 27.34 25.25 30.21
N ASP A 52 27.38 23.99 30.64
CA ASP A 52 26.62 22.89 30.02
C ASP A 52 25.11 23.18 30.01
N ALA A 53 24.55 23.68 31.11
CA ALA A 53 23.15 24.07 31.18
C ALA A 53 22.78 25.24 30.22
N LEU A 54 23.71 26.18 30.00
CA LEU A 54 23.52 27.26 29.02
C LEU A 54 23.64 26.74 27.58
N LEU A 55 24.61 25.88 27.29
CA LEU A 55 24.78 25.25 25.97
C LEU A 55 23.55 24.41 25.61
N TYR A 56 22.99 23.67 26.56
CA TYR A 56 21.71 22.97 26.37
C TYR A 56 20.60 23.91 25.89
N ARG A 57 20.41 25.05 26.53
CA ARG A 57 19.38 26.03 26.14
C ARG A 57 19.67 26.67 24.79
N ALA A 58 20.94 26.98 24.50
CA ALA A 58 21.35 27.53 23.22
C ALA A 58 21.07 26.54 22.08
N ASN A 59 21.33 25.25 22.30
CA ASN A 59 21.05 24.18 21.34
C ASN A 59 19.55 23.97 21.03
N LEU A 60 18.64 24.54 21.83
CA LEU A 60 17.20 24.55 21.53
C LEU A 60 16.77 25.72 20.61
N ILE A 61 17.63 26.73 20.41
CA ILE A 61 17.31 27.92 19.60
C ILE A 61 17.05 27.56 18.13
N PRO A 62 17.86 26.72 17.45
CA PRO A 62 17.65 26.41 16.03
C PRO A 62 16.27 25.82 15.75
N GLU A 63 15.79 24.88 16.57
CA GLU A 63 14.47 24.27 16.38
C GLU A 63 13.34 25.28 16.64
N ARG A 64 13.47 26.16 17.65
CA ARG A 64 12.49 27.23 17.89
C ARG A 64 12.42 28.21 16.73
N GLN A 65 13.57 28.62 16.20
CA GLN A 65 13.65 29.51 15.04
C GLN A 65 13.05 28.84 13.80
N ARG A 66 13.38 27.58 13.53
CA ARG A 66 12.79 26.80 12.43
C ARG A 66 11.26 26.80 12.49
N LEU A 67 10.67 26.51 13.65
CA LEU A 67 9.21 26.53 13.80
C LEU A 67 8.60 27.91 13.54
N VAL A 68 9.26 29.00 13.96
CA VAL A 68 8.82 30.36 13.68
C VAL A 68 8.92 30.69 12.18
N PHE A 69 10.03 30.33 11.54
CA PHE A 69 10.20 30.54 10.09
C PHE A 69 9.17 29.77 9.27
N LEU A 70 8.90 28.51 9.62
CA LEU A 70 7.84 27.72 8.98
C LEU A 70 6.48 28.41 9.11
N LYS A 71 6.15 28.92 10.29
CA LYS A 71 4.91 29.70 10.50
C LYS A 71 4.88 30.98 9.66
N LEU A 72 5.98 31.73 9.58
CA LEU A 72 6.06 32.94 8.76
C LEU A 72 5.92 32.66 7.26
N LEU A 73 6.41 31.51 6.79
CA LEU A 73 6.22 31.03 5.42
C LEU A 73 4.82 30.45 5.15
N GLY A 74 3.91 30.49 6.13
CA GLY A 74 2.58 29.88 6.02
C GLY A 74 2.60 28.35 6.02
N GLN A 75 3.73 27.73 6.35
CA GLN A 75 3.89 26.27 6.43
C GLN A 75 3.51 25.79 7.84
N GLY A 76 2.21 25.60 8.05
CA GLY A 76 1.68 24.99 9.27
C GLY A 76 1.98 23.50 9.38
N LEU A 77 1.61 22.91 10.52
CA LEU A 77 1.54 21.46 10.65
C LEU A 77 0.47 20.94 9.68
N ARG A 78 0.84 19.95 8.86
CA ARG A 78 -0.12 19.28 8.00
C ARG A 78 -1.08 18.46 8.88
N PRO A 79 -2.40 18.51 8.62
CA PRO A 79 -3.33 17.65 9.33
C PRO A 79 -3.01 16.18 9.04
N ALA A 80 -3.44 15.31 9.94
CA ALA A 80 -3.47 13.88 9.63
C ALA A 80 -4.32 13.65 8.37
N GLN A 81 -3.83 12.82 7.46
CA GLN A 81 -4.57 12.43 6.26
C GLN A 81 -5.23 11.07 6.49
N PRO A 82 -6.49 10.89 6.05
CA PRO A 82 -7.14 9.59 6.15
C PRO A 82 -6.40 8.56 5.30
N ALA A 83 -6.30 7.33 5.80
CA ALA A 83 -5.78 6.23 5.01
C ALA A 83 -6.80 5.85 3.92
N THR A 84 -6.30 5.51 2.73
CA THR A 84 -7.11 5.04 1.60
C THR A 84 -6.63 3.67 1.16
N ALA A 85 -7.55 2.76 0.88
CA ALA A 85 -7.24 1.40 0.43
C ALA A 85 -8.31 0.90 -0.54
N ILE A 86 -7.94 -0.08 -1.36
CA ILE A 86 -8.87 -0.84 -2.20
C ILE A 86 -9.32 -2.07 -1.39
N VAL A 87 -10.61 -2.38 -1.44
CA VAL A 87 -11.19 -3.54 -0.77
C VAL A 87 -11.95 -4.40 -1.77
N GLY A 88 -11.86 -5.72 -1.61
CA GLY A 88 -12.75 -6.67 -2.28
C GLY A 88 -14.04 -6.80 -1.48
N LEU A 89 -15.18 -6.67 -2.15
CA LEU A 89 -16.50 -6.89 -1.57
C LEU A 89 -17.09 -8.16 -2.16
N GLY A 90 -17.66 -9.00 -1.31
CA GLY A 90 -18.30 -10.23 -1.72
C GLY A 90 -19.31 -10.69 -0.69
N PHE A 91 -20.27 -11.49 -1.13
CA PHE A 91 -21.25 -12.11 -0.25
C PHE A 91 -20.59 -13.17 0.64
N ALA A 92 -21.10 -13.32 1.86
CA ALA A 92 -20.58 -14.32 2.80
C ALA A 92 -21.03 -15.73 2.39
N GLN A 93 -22.19 -15.85 1.73
CA GLN A 93 -22.73 -17.12 1.26
C GLN A 93 -22.92 -17.07 -0.26
N ALA A 94 -22.45 -18.10 -0.96
CA ALA A 94 -22.65 -18.24 -2.42
C ALA A 94 -24.12 -18.41 -2.84
N THR A 95 -25.03 -18.56 -1.88
CA THR A 95 -26.49 -18.60 -2.09
C THR A 95 -27.13 -17.21 -2.12
N GLU A 96 -26.39 -16.16 -1.76
CA GLU A 96 -26.85 -14.77 -1.89
C GLU A 96 -26.69 -14.35 -3.36
N LEU A 97 -27.82 -14.31 -4.08
CA LEU A 97 -27.87 -14.12 -5.53
C LEU A 97 -28.54 -12.81 -5.96
N GLU A 98 -28.87 -11.95 -5.00
CA GLU A 98 -29.44 -10.62 -5.26
C GLU A 98 -28.35 -9.56 -5.16
N GLY A 99 -28.37 -8.58 -6.05
CA GLY A 99 -27.44 -7.46 -5.99
C GLY A 99 -27.72 -6.57 -4.78
N LEU A 100 -26.67 -6.17 -4.06
CA LEU A 100 -26.77 -5.29 -2.90
C LEU A 100 -26.10 -3.95 -3.18
N THR A 101 -26.84 -2.85 -3.02
CA THR A 101 -26.28 -1.51 -3.15
C THR A 101 -25.78 -1.02 -1.79
N LEU A 102 -24.50 -0.66 -1.74
CA LEU A 102 -23.85 -0.02 -0.60
C LEU A 102 -23.73 1.48 -0.88
N ALA A 103 -24.36 2.29 -0.04
CA ALA A 103 -24.23 3.74 -0.12
C ALA A 103 -22.79 4.20 0.19
N ALA A 104 -22.45 5.42 -0.23
CA ALA A 104 -21.26 6.10 0.26
C ALA A 104 -21.33 6.28 1.80
N GLY A 105 -20.19 6.18 2.48
CA GLY A 105 -20.12 6.23 3.95
C GLY A 105 -20.46 4.91 4.65
N ALA A 106 -20.66 3.81 3.92
CA ALA A 106 -20.90 2.51 4.52
C ALA A 106 -19.66 2.04 5.29
N THR A 107 -19.84 1.69 6.57
CA THR A 107 -18.73 1.29 7.45
C THR A 107 -18.25 -0.13 7.16
N ILE A 108 -16.96 -0.27 6.91
CA ILE A 108 -16.25 -1.54 6.77
C ILE A 108 -15.51 -1.81 8.09
N LYS A 109 -15.88 -2.92 8.74
CA LYS A 109 -15.32 -3.30 10.04
C LYS A 109 -13.89 -3.82 9.90
N ALA A 110 -12.95 -3.11 10.50
CA ALA A 110 -11.54 -3.50 10.65
C ALA A 110 -11.02 -2.92 11.99
N PRO A 111 -9.78 -3.18 12.44
CA PRO A 111 -9.24 -2.59 13.68
C PRO A 111 -9.33 -1.07 13.72
N VAL A 112 -9.16 -0.42 12.56
CA VAL A 112 -9.57 0.97 12.30
C VAL A 112 -10.67 0.90 11.25
N PRO A 113 -11.89 1.39 11.52
CA PRO A 113 -12.97 1.33 10.56
C PRO A 113 -12.66 2.17 9.31
N PHE A 114 -13.02 1.64 8.15
CA PHE A 114 -13.01 2.36 6.88
C PHE A 114 -14.44 2.66 6.45
N GLU A 115 -14.61 3.63 5.56
CA GLU A 115 -15.89 3.94 4.94
C GLU A 115 -15.76 3.91 3.42
N THR A 116 -16.83 3.51 2.75
CA THR A 116 -16.91 3.58 1.29
C THR A 116 -16.88 5.04 0.84
N LEU A 117 -16.04 5.36 -0.15
CA LEU A 117 -15.93 6.72 -0.70
C LEU A 117 -17.08 7.08 -1.65
N ALA A 118 -17.69 6.07 -2.26
CA ALA A 118 -18.77 6.20 -3.23
C ALA A 118 -19.79 5.07 -3.05
N GLU A 119 -20.94 5.24 -3.68
CA GLU A 119 -21.91 4.17 -3.84
C GLU A 119 -21.33 3.04 -4.71
N THR A 120 -21.59 1.79 -4.34
CA THR A 120 -21.17 0.61 -5.12
C THR A 120 -22.18 -0.51 -5.02
N THR A 121 -22.26 -1.35 -6.06
CA THR A 121 -23.14 -2.52 -6.08
C THR A 121 -22.32 -3.79 -5.93
N VAL A 122 -22.63 -4.58 -4.91
CA VAL A 122 -22.09 -5.93 -4.74
C VAL A 122 -22.98 -6.88 -5.53
N LEU A 123 -22.39 -7.52 -6.54
CA LEU A 123 -23.08 -8.47 -7.42
C LEU A 123 -22.67 -9.90 -7.09
N PRO A 124 -23.56 -10.89 -7.31
CA PRO A 124 -23.28 -12.29 -7.04
C PRO A 124 -22.45 -12.88 -8.19
N ILE A 125 -21.29 -12.28 -8.48
CA ILE A 125 -20.36 -12.74 -9.51
C ILE A 125 -18.93 -12.52 -9.07
N VAL A 126 -18.03 -13.30 -9.65
CA VAL A 126 -16.58 -13.11 -9.54
C VAL A 126 -16.05 -12.76 -10.93
N ALA A 127 -15.20 -11.74 -11.02
CA ALA A 127 -14.47 -11.43 -12.23
C ALA A 127 -13.09 -12.09 -12.20
N GLU A 128 -12.79 -12.92 -13.18
CA GLU A 128 -11.48 -13.53 -13.35
C GLU A 128 -10.78 -12.95 -14.58
N ALA A 129 -9.57 -12.44 -14.39
CA ALA A 129 -8.74 -11.92 -15.46
C ALA A 129 -8.15 -13.09 -16.25
N CYS A 130 -8.41 -13.14 -17.55
CA CYS A 130 -7.95 -14.20 -18.44
C CYS A 130 -7.45 -13.65 -19.77
N TYR A 131 -6.65 -14.43 -20.48
CA TYR A 131 -6.11 -14.06 -21.78
C TYR A 131 -6.08 -15.27 -22.72
N LYS A 132 -6.13 -15.01 -24.02
CA LYS A 132 -6.07 -16.06 -25.05
C LYS A 132 -4.61 -16.36 -25.36
N ARG A 133 -4.09 -17.46 -24.84
CA ARG A 133 -2.73 -17.91 -25.12
C ARG A 133 -2.68 -18.83 -26.35
N PRO A 134 -1.58 -18.80 -27.12
CA PRO A 134 -1.35 -19.81 -28.14
C PRO A 134 -1.26 -21.21 -27.52
N LEU A 135 -1.59 -22.22 -28.34
CA LEU A 135 -1.33 -23.61 -27.98
C LEU A 135 0.17 -23.87 -28.02
N ASP A 136 0.71 -24.47 -26.96
CA ASP A 136 2.05 -25.05 -27.01
C ASP A 136 2.05 -26.37 -27.79
N GLU A 137 3.20 -27.01 -27.94
CA GLU A 137 3.32 -28.26 -28.70
C GLU A 137 2.47 -29.39 -28.09
N ALA A 138 2.39 -29.47 -26.76
CA ALA A 138 1.64 -30.51 -26.05
C ALA A 138 0.12 -30.32 -26.22
N ASP A 139 -0.36 -29.08 -26.06
CA ASP A 139 -1.76 -28.71 -26.28
C ASP A 139 -2.17 -28.90 -27.74
N SER A 140 -1.29 -28.53 -28.68
CA SER A 140 -1.52 -28.71 -30.11
C SER A 140 -1.66 -30.18 -30.48
N ALA A 141 -0.78 -31.05 -29.96
CA ALA A 141 -0.87 -32.49 -30.16
C ALA A 141 -2.14 -33.09 -29.54
N ARG A 142 -2.49 -32.65 -28.32
CA ARG A 142 -3.69 -33.11 -27.60
C ARG A 142 -4.99 -32.73 -28.29
N LEU A 143 -5.05 -31.54 -28.89
CA LEU A 143 -6.27 -30.99 -29.52
C LEU A 143 -6.32 -31.19 -31.03
N ALA A 144 -5.35 -31.87 -31.64
CA ALA A 144 -5.22 -32.00 -33.10
C ALA A 144 -6.49 -32.51 -33.78
N GLU A 145 -7.09 -33.60 -33.28
CA GLU A 145 -8.33 -34.16 -33.84
C GLU A 145 -9.52 -33.21 -33.71
N VAL A 146 -9.61 -32.50 -32.58
CA VAL A 146 -10.68 -31.51 -32.34
C VAL A 146 -10.55 -30.34 -33.30
N ILE A 147 -9.33 -29.84 -33.51
CA ILE A 147 -9.04 -28.74 -34.43
C ILE A 147 -9.38 -29.14 -35.86
N ASP A 148 -8.96 -30.32 -36.32
CA ASP A 148 -9.30 -30.83 -37.66
C ASP A 148 -10.81 -31.01 -37.85
N GLY A 149 -11.50 -31.56 -36.83
CA GLY A 149 -12.95 -31.69 -36.84
C GLY A 149 -13.66 -30.34 -36.96
N LEU A 150 -13.25 -29.36 -36.17
CA LEU A 150 -13.82 -28.00 -36.20
C LEU A 150 -13.53 -27.28 -37.52
N GLN A 151 -12.33 -27.44 -38.09
CA GLN A 151 -11.99 -26.90 -39.42
C GLN A 151 -12.97 -27.39 -40.49
N ARG A 152 -13.26 -28.70 -40.50
CA ARG A 152 -14.22 -29.30 -41.44
C ARG A 152 -15.64 -28.81 -41.21
N VAL A 153 -16.10 -28.73 -39.96
CA VAL A 153 -17.45 -28.27 -39.61
C VAL A 153 -17.67 -26.80 -39.98
N HIS A 154 -16.69 -25.95 -39.70
CA HIS A 154 -16.79 -24.50 -39.94
C HIS A 154 -16.30 -24.08 -41.34
N ARG A 155 -15.82 -25.02 -42.17
CA ARG A 155 -15.30 -24.78 -43.53
C ARG A 155 -14.22 -23.68 -43.54
N ILE A 156 -13.26 -23.80 -42.63
CA ILE A 156 -12.16 -22.84 -42.54
C ILE A 156 -11.15 -23.16 -43.64
N ASP A 157 -10.91 -22.22 -44.54
CA ASP A 157 -9.86 -22.34 -45.55
C ASP A 157 -8.48 -22.12 -44.92
N GLY A 158 -7.61 -23.13 -45.00
CA GLY A 158 -6.24 -23.11 -44.46
C GLY A 158 -6.10 -23.76 -43.08
N ALA A 159 -4.94 -23.56 -42.44
CA ALA A 159 -4.64 -24.15 -41.13
C ALA A 159 -5.27 -23.30 -40.00
N ALA A 160 -6.35 -23.78 -39.38
CA ALA A 160 -6.90 -23.15 -38.19
C ALA A 160 -5.92 -23.26 -37.02
N ARG A 161 -5.76 -22.14 -36.32
CA ARG A 161 -4.95 -22.03 -35.11
C ARG A 161 -5.88 -21.98 -33.90
N GLY A 162 -5.73 -22.95 -33.01
CA GLY A 162 -6.43 -22.95 -31.74
C GLY A 162 -5.80 -21.98 -30.74
N TYR A 163 -6.52 -21.72 -29.67
CA TYR A 163 -6.03 -21.01 -28.50
C TYR A 163 -6.65 -21.64 -27.24
N LEU A 164 -6.03 -21.38 -26.09
CA LEU A 164 -6.63 -21.69 -24.80
C LEU A 164 -6.82 -20.39 -24.02
N VAL A 165 -7.92 -20.33 -23.27
CA VAL A 165 -8.12 -19.27 -22.28
C VAL A 165 -7.38 -19.70 -21.02
N ALA A 166 -6.41 -18.89 -20.61
CA ALA A 166 -5.67 -19.10 -19.37
C ALA A 166 -6.00 -17.99 -18.37
N PRO A 167 -6.17 -18.32 -17.08
CA PRO A 167 -6.28 -17.31 -16.04
C PRO A 167 -4.94 -16.57 -15.91
N LEU A 168 -5.01 -15.27 -15.69
CA LEU A 168 -3.83 -14.44 -15.46
C LEU A 168 -3.26 -14.66 -14.06
N PHE A 169 -4.13 -14.89 -13.07
CA PHE A 169 -3.78 -15.09 -11.67
C PHE A 169 -4.20 -16.49 -11.23
N GLU A 170 -3.28 -17.45 -11.30
CA GLU A 170 -3.56 -18.81 -10.81
C GLU A 170 -3.86 -18.77 -9.31
N ASN A 171 -5.01 -19.35 -8.92
CA ASN A 171 -5.50 -19.36 -7.53
C ASN A 171 -5.59 -17.97 -6.88
N GLY A 172 -5.78 -16.92 -7.68
CA GLY A 172 -5.89 -15.54 -7.19
C GLY A 172 -4.57 -14.95 -6.66
N GLN A 173 -3.43 -15.56 -6.99
CA GLN A 173 -2.13 -15.03 -6.60
C GLN A 173 -1.58 -14.05 -7.63
N ALA A 174 -1.11 -12.89 -7.15
CA ALA A 174 -0.46 -11.91 -7.99
C ALA A 174 0.93 -12.40 -8.42
N ILE A 175 1.27 -12.15 -9.68
CA ILE A 175 2.60 -12.46 -10.24
C ILE A 175 3.51 -11.27 -9.98
N GLY A 176 4.53 -11.44 -9.14
CA GLY A 176 5.37 -10.35 -8.64
C GLY A 176 6.22 -9.65 -9.71
N GLU A 177 6.57 -10.34 -10.79
CA GLU A 177 7.32 -9.77 -11.92
C GLU A 177 6.43 -8.96 -12.88
N GLY A 178 5.10 -9.00 -12.69
CA GLY A 178 4.13 -8.49 -13.64
C GLY A 178 3.98 -9.41 -14.86
N VAL A 179 2.95 -9.16 -15.66
CA VAL A 179 2.70 -9.91 -16.90
C VAL A 179 2.44 -8.93 -18.03
N ASP A 180 3.20 -9.07 -19.12
CA ASP A 180 2.89 -8.38 -20.38
C ASP A 180 1.80 -9.16 -21.13
N VAL A 181 0.54 -8.83 -20.81
CA VAL A 181 -0.63 -9.45 -21.45
C VAL A 181 -0.67 -9.14 -22.95
N PHE A 182 -0.15 -7.98 -23.38
CA PHE A 182 -0.16 -7.61 -24.79
C PHE A 182 0.77 -8.54 -25.58
N ALA A 183 1.96 -8.83 -25.06
CA ALA A 183 2.89 -9.77 -25.68
C ALA A 183 2.43 -11.23 -25.55
N ALA A 184 1.81 -11.60 -24.42
CA ALA A 184 1.44 -12.98 -24.12
C ALA A 184 0.12 -13.45 -24.77
N SER A 185 -0.79 -12.53 -25.10
CA SER A 185 -2.09 -12.84 -25.69
C SER A 185 -2.07 -12.79 -27.21
N LEU A 186 -2.85 -13.66 -27.84
CA LEU A 186 -2.99 -13.71 -29.31
C LEU A 186 -3.76 -12.52 -29.88
N ASP A 187 -4.67 -11.96 -29.10
CA ASP A 187 -5.54 -10.86 -29.50
C ASP A 187 -5.18 -9.53 -28.84
N HIS A 188 -4.02 -9.47 -28.18
CA HIS A 188 -3.50 -8.28 -27.50
C HIS A 188 -4.50 -7.69 -26.47
N ALA A 189 -5.30 -8.56 -25.84
CA ALA A 189 -6.41 -8.17 -24.98
C ALA A 189 -6.41 -8.94 -23.66
N LEU A 190 -6.76 -8.23 -22.59
CA LEU A 190 -7.16 -8.82 -21.33
C LEU A 190 -8.68 -9.00 -21.30
N TRP A 191 -9.13 -10.19 -20.97
CA TRP A 191 -10.54 -10.52 -20.82
C TRP A 191 -10.89 -10.62 -19.34
N LEU A 192 -12.08 -10.14 -18.97
CA LEU A 192 -12.66 -10.36 -17.65
C LEU A 192 -13.81 -11.35 -17.79
N ALA A 193 -13.59 -12.59 -17.35
CA ALA A 193 -14.62 -13.61 -17.30
C ALA A 193 -15.49 -13.36 -16.07
N LEU A 194 -16.78 -13.07 -16.27
CA LEU A 194 -17.75 -12.92 -15.18
C LEU A 194 -18.37 -14.28 -14.87
N LEU A 195 -18.07 -14.81 -13.69
CA LEU A 195 -18.46 -16.14 -13.25
C LEU A 195 -19.53 -16.04 -12.17
N ALA A 196 -20.63 -16.79 -12.35
CA ALA A 196 -21.64 -16.97 -11.31
C ALA A 196 -21.13 -17.98 -10.25
N PRO A 197 -21.66 -17.94 -9.01
CA PRO A 197 -21.27 -18.86 -7.95
C PRO A 197 -21.49 -20.32 -8.36
N ALA A 198 -20.60 -21.20 -7.91
CA ALA A 198 -20.75 -22.62 -8.13
C ALA A 198 -21.96 -23.16 -7.34
N ALA A 199 -22.82 -23.90 -8.00
CA ALA A 199 -24.01 -24.51 -7.44
C ALA A 199 -23.98 -26.03 -7.57
N ARG A 200 -24.89 -26.71 -6.87
CA ARG A 200 -25.05 -28.16 -7.00
C ARG A 200 -25.45 -28.52 -8.44
N PRO A 201 -25.06 -29.71 -8.94
CA PRO A 201 -25.53 -30.21 -10.22
C PRO A 201 -27.06 -30.13 -10.33
N GLY A 202 -27.56 -29.58 -11.43
CA GLY A 202 -29.00 -29.33 -11.66
C GLY A 202 -29.50 -27.95 -11.20
N GLN A 203 -28.76 -27.22 -10.36
CA GLN A 203 -29.14 -25.88 -9.89
C GLN A 203 -28.36 -24.75 -10.57
N GLN A 204 -27.24 -25.06 -11.23
CA GLN A 204 -26.36 -24.07 -11.86
C GLN A 204 -27.09 -23.17 -12.88
N ALA A 205 -28.02 -23.71 -13.66
CA ALA A 205 -28.77 -22.93 -14.64
C ALA A 205 -29.62 -21.82 -13.98
N ALA A 206 -30.24 -22.13 -12.83
CA ALA A 206 -31.01 -21.16 -12.06
C ALA A 206 -30.10 -20.10 -11.43
N VAL A 207 -28.95 -20.52 -10.87
CA VAL A 207 -27.96 -19.58 -10.31
C VAL A 207 -27.41 -18.64 -11.38
N ASN A 208 -27.09 -19.16 -12.57
CA ASN A 208 -26.65 -18.35 -13.71
C ASN A 208 -27.73 -17.35 -14.15
N ALA A 209 -29.01 -17.76 -14.13
CA ALA A 209 -30.11 -16.87 -14.47
C ALA A 209 -30.28 -15.75 -13.43
N ALA A 210 -30.19 -16.08 -12.13
CA ALA A 210 -30.24 -15.09 -11.05
C ALA A 210 -29.07 -14.10 -11.10
N ALA A 211 -27.84 -14.59 -11.31
CA ALA A 211 -26.67 -13.73 -11.44
C ALA A 211 -26.78 -12.78 -12.66
N ARG A 212 -27.29 -13.27 -13.79
CA ARG A 212 -27.58 -12.44 -14.97
C ARG A 212 -28.68 -11.41 -14.70
N HIS A 213 -29.71 -11.79 -13.96
CA HIS A 213 -30.78 -10.87 -13.56
C HIS A 213 -30.25 -9.75 -12.67
N ALA A 214 -29.43 -10.08 -11.66
CA ALA A 214 -28.76 -9.10 -10.81
C ALA A 214 -27.83 -8.17 -11.60
N LEU A 215 -27.02 -8.72 -12.51
CA LEU A 215 -26.18 -7.95 -13.44
C LEU A 215 -27.00 -6.99 -14.32
N GLY A 216 -28.21 -7.41 -14.71
CA GLY A 216 -29.13 -6.60 -15.51
C GLY A 216 -29.86 -5.48 -14.75
N GLY A 217 -29.57 -5.29 -13.45
CA GLY A 217 -30.24 -4.27 -12.62
C GLY A 217 -31.36 -4.80 -11.72
N GLY A 218 -31.55 -6.12 -11.70
CA GLY A 218 -32.65 -6.76 -10.96
C GLY A 218 -34.01 -6.17 -11.34
N ASP A 219 -34.86 -5.98 -10.33
CA ASP A 219 -36.23 -5.47 -10.51
C ASP A 219 -36.30 -3.97 -10.85
N SER A 220 -35.20 -3.23 -10.66
CA SER A 220 -35.15 -1.79 -10.93
C SER A 220 -35.00 -1.47 -12.42
N GLY A 221 -34.55 -2.44 -13.24
CA GLY A 221 -34.31 -2.28 -14.68
C GLY A 221 -33.20 -1.29 -15.07
N GLY A 222 -32.58 -0.62 -14.09
CA GLY A 222 -31.41 0.24 -14.30
C GLY A 222 -30.14 -0.61 -14.34
N GLY A 223 -29.33 -0.49 -15.40
CA GLY A 223 -28.11 -1.29 -15.54
C GLY A 223 -27.21 -1.18 -14.30
N ALA A 224 -26.82 -2.33 -13.74
CA ALA A 224 -25.92 -2.34 -12.59
C ALA A 224 -24.52 -1.87 -13.01
N LEU A 225 -23.94 -0.94 -12.25
CA LEU A 225 -22.57 -0.49 -12.49
C LEU A 225 -21.60 -1.58 -12.06
N LEU A 226 -20.79 -2.05 -13.01
CA LEU A 226 -19.63 -2.90 -12.73
C LEU A 226 -18.46 -2.00 -12.33
N SER A 227 -18.20 -1.90 -11.03
CA SER A 227 -17.00 -1.24 -10.53
C SER A 227 -15.81 -2.19 -10.65
N VAL A 228 -14.99 -2.00 -11.69
CA VAL A 228 -13.67 -2.63 -11.78
C VAL A 228 -12.68 -1.66 -11.15
N GLY A 229 -12.11 -2.07 -10.01
CA GLY A 229 -11.22 -1.24 -9.18
C GLY A 229 -9.98 -0.74 -9.90
#